data_AF-A0A8S2V3A0-F1
#
_entry.id   AF-A0A8S2V3A0-F1
#
_cell.length_a   1.000
_cell.length_b   1.000
_cell.length_c   1.000
_cell.angle_alpha   90.00
_cell.angle_beta   90.00
_cell.angle_gamma   90.00
#
_symmetry.space_group_name_H-M   'P 1'
#
loop_
_entity.id
_entity.type
_entity.pdbx_description
1 polymer ?
#
loop_
_entity_poly.entity_id
_entity_poly.type
_entity_poly.pdbx_seq_one_letter_code
_entity_poly.pdbx_strand_id
1 'polypeptide(L)' 'MNDTITFPIAKQPNDINTPFSTQTPEFCTSSWGYKLVARVCSTYISGEERQEYLSVYVSLLRGNMDSILVFPFPYDIY' A
#
# COMPACT_ATOMS: atom_id res chain seq x y z
N MET A 1 -5.40 11.03 -18.59
CA MET A 1 -6.52 10.65 -17.72
C MET A 1 -5.91 10.32 -16.37
N ASN A 2 -6.31 11.01 -15.30
CA ASN A 2 -5.86 10.70 -13.95
C ASN A 2 -6.75 9.60 -13.41
N ASP A 3 -6.41 8.35 -13.74
CA ASP A 3 -7.13 7.20 -13.23
C ASP A 3 -6.82 7.04 -11.74
N THR A 4 -7.81 7.37 -10.90
CA THR A 4 -7.71 7.15 -9.46
C THR A 4 -8.18 5.74 -9.14
N ILE A 5 -7.35 4.95 -8.46
CA ILE A 5 -7.70 3.61 -7.99
C ILE A 5 -8.02 3.68 -6.51
N THR A 6 -9.25 3.31 -6.14
CA THR A 6 -9.71 3.32 -4.75
C THR A 6 -9.83 1.89 -4.23
N PHE A 7 -9.21 1.62 -3.07
CA PHE A 7 -9.32 0.33 -2.40
C PHE A 7 -10.08 0.48 -1.08
N PRO A 8 -11.23 -0.20 -0.91
CA PRO A 8 -11.92 -0.19 0.37
C PRO A 8 -11.13 -1.02 1.39
N ILE A 9 -10.70 -0.37 2.48
CA ILE A 9 -10.11 -1.05 3.63
C ILE A 9 -11.10 -0.90 4.78
N ALA A 10 -11.73 -2.01 5.15
CA ALA A 10 -12.69 -2.06 6.24
C ALA A 10 -12.13 -2.91 7.37
N LYS A 11 -12.23 -2.37 8.59
CA LYS A 11 -11.99 -3.12 9.82
C LYS A 11 -13.35 -3.51 10.40
N GLN A 12 -13.48 -4.71 10.92
CA GLN A 12 -14.70 -5.05 11.65
C GLN A 12 -14.76 -4.22 12.95
N PRO A 13 -15.95 -3.84 13.44
CA PRO A 13 -16.08 -3.02 14.64
C PRO A 13 -15.37 -3.61 15.87
N ASN A 14 -15.31 -4.94 15.96
CA ASN A 14 -14.67 -5.66 17.05
C ASN A 14 -13.14 -5.64 16.97
N ASP A 15 -12.59 -5.31 15.82
CA ASP A 15 -11.15 -5.31 15.57
C ASP A 15 -10.54 -3.92 15.80
N ILE A 16 -11.31 -2.88 16.11
CA ILE A 16 -10.80 -1.49 16.21
C ILE A 16 -9.56 -1.39 17.11
N ASN A 17 -9.51 -2.15 18.20
CA ASN A 17 -8.41 -2.15 19.17
C ASN A 17 -7.32 -3.22 18.94
N THR A 18 -7.45 -4.08 17.92
CA THR A 18 -6.45 -5.10 17.61
C THR A 18 -5.46 -4.59 16.56
N PRO A 19 -4.16 -4.92 16.66
CA PRO A 19 -3.24 -4.64 15.57
C PRO A 19 -3.73 -5.26 14.27
N PHE A 20 -3.63 -4.52 13.16
CA PHE A 20 -4.02 -5.01 11.85
C PHE A 20 -3.00 -4.65 10.79
N SER A 21 -2.97 -5.46 9.73
CA SER A 21 -2.20 -5.22 8.54
C SER A 21 -2.98 -5.74 7.34
N THR A 22 -3.41 -4.84 6.47
CA THR A 22 -4.20 -5.16 5.28
C THR A 22 -3.46 -4.67 4.04
N GLN A 23 -3.51 -5.45 2.97
CA GLN A 23 -2.92 -5.10 1.67
C GLN A 23 -4.03 -4.87 0.65
N THR A 24 -3.78 -3.96 -0.28
CA THR A 24 -4.58 -3.84 -1.49
C THR A 24 -4.32 -5.04 -2.40
N PRO A 25 -5.21 -5.33 -3.36
CA PRO A 25 -4.83 -6.08 -4.54
C PRO A 25 -3.62 -5.44 -5.23
N GLU A 26 -2.87 -6.25 -5.98
CA GLU A 26 -1.84 -5.74 -6.90
C GLU A 26 -2.49 -4.80 -7.93
N PHE A 27 -1.84 -3.70 -8.23
CA PHE A 27 -2.28 -2.77 -9.26
C PHE A 27 -1.13 -2.29 -10.12
N CYS A 28 -1.42 -1.94 -11.36
CA CYS A 28 -0.44 -1.38 -12.27
C CYS A 28 -0.65 0.12 -12.41
N THR A 29 0.45 0.88 -12.48
CA THR A 29 0.42 2.33 -12.74
C THR A 29 -0.15 2.66 -14.12
N SER A 30 -0.04 1.75 -15.07
CA SER A 30 -0.71 1.77 -16.38
C SER A 30 -0.72 0.36 -16.97
N SER A 31 -1.36 0.15 -18.13
CA SER A 31 -1.33 -1.16 -18.82
C SER A 31 0.08 -1.65 -19.17
N TRP A 32 1.05 -0.73 -19.31
CA TRP A 32 2.45 -1.03 -19.61
C TRP A 32 3.40 -0.53 -18.51
N GLY A 33 2.89 -0.36 -17.28
CA GLY A 33 3.58 0.30 -16.19
C GLY A 33 4.11 -0.64 -15.10
N TYR A 34 4.63 -0.02 -14.05
CA TYR A 34 5.07 -0.70 -12.83
C TYR A 34 3.90 -1.37 -12.11
N LYS A 35 4.16 -2.53 -11.50
CA LYS A 35 3.24 -3.23 -10.61
C LYS A 35 3.54 -2.85 -9.15
N LEU A 36 2.50 -2.45 -8.42
CA LEU A 36 2.57 -1.98 -7.04
C LEU A 36 1.58 -2.74 -6.16
N VAL A 37 1.83 -2.70 -4.86
CA VAL A 37 0.86 -3.04 -3.81
C VAL A 37 0.99 -2.04 -2.68
N ALA A 38 -0.13 -1.62 -2.10
CA ALA A 38 -0.14 -0.79 -0.90
C ALA A 38 -0.53 -1.62 0.33
N ARG A 39 0.08 -1.32 1.47
CA ARG A 39 -0.21 -1.93 2.77
C ARG A 39 -0.57 -0.83 3.76
N VAL A 40 -1.68 -1.01 4.46
CA VAL A 40 -2.08 -0.17 5.59
C VAL A 40 -2.06 -1.02 6.85
N CYS A 41 -1.35 -0.57 7.87
CA CYS A 41 -1.27 -1.28 9.13
C CYS A 41 -1.24 -0.33 10.32
N SER A 42 -1.74 -0.80 11.46
CA SER A 42 -1.58 -0.12 12.74
C SER A 42 -0.11 -0.06 13.13
N THR A 43 0.34 1.06 13.69
CA THR A 43 1.66 1.17 14.31
C THR A 43 1.70 0.33 15.59
N TYR A 44 2.58 -0.67 15.66
CA TYR A 44 2.86 -1.35 16.93
C TYR A 44 3.92 -0.54 17.69
N ILE A 45 3.52 0.10 18.77
CA ILE A 45 4.48 0.59 19.77
C ILE A 45 4.52 -0.48 20.85
N SER A 46 5.71 -1.04 21.11
CA SER A 46 5.91 -1.88 22.28
C SER A 46 5.77 -1.02 23.54
N GLY A 47 4.68 -1.14 24.27
CA GLY A 47 4.40 -0.37 25.48
C GLY A 47 2.92 -0.08 25.68
N GLU A 48 2.58 0.65 26.75
CA GLU A 48 1.22 1.14 27.04
C GLU A 48 0.81 2.34 26.16
N GLU A 49 1.62 2.71 25.17
CA GLU A 49 1.33 3.85 24.31
C GLU A 49 0.25 3.52 23.28
N ARG A 50 -0.70 4.43 23.14
CA ARG A 50 -1.91 4.30 22.34
C ARG A 50 -1.55 4.20 20.85
N GLN A 51 -2.25 3.34 20.10
CA GLN A 51 -2.13 3.26 18.64
C GLN A 51 -2.85 4.45 17.99
N GLU A 52 -2.18 5.58 17.84
CA GLU A 52 -2.79 6.81 17.33
C GLU A 52 -2.56 7.02 15.83
N TYR A 53 -1.67 6.24 15.21
CA TYR A 53 -1.27 6.41 13.82
C TYR A 53 -1.52 5.18 12.97
N LEU A 54 -1.73 5.43 11.67
CA LEU A 54 -1.75 4.42 10.62
C LEU A 54 -0.46 4.54 9.81
N SER A 55 0.21 3.42 9.59
CA SER A 55 1.31 3.34 8.63
C SER A 55 0.79 2.91 7.27
N VAL A 56 1.20 3.63 6.23
CA VAL A 56 0.95 3.28 4.84
C VAL A 56 2.29 2.99 4.17
N TYR A 57 2.41 1.84 3.53
CA TYR A 57 3.58 1.43 2.77
C TYR A 57 3.18 1.16 1.32
N VAL A 58 4.03 1.54 0.38
CA VAL A 58 3.91 1.15 -1.03
C VAL A 58 5.10 0.28 -1.37
N SER A 59 4.85 -0.90 -1.94
CA SER A 59 5.87 -1.82 -2.39
C SER A 59 5.85 -1.94 -3.91
N LEU A 60 7.02 -1.83 -4.52
CA LEU A 60 7.24 -2.13 -5.92
C LEU A 60 7.40 -3.65 -6.11
N LEU A 61 6.57 -4.25 -6.95
CA LEU A 61 6.58 -5.67 -7.25
C LEU A 61 7.18 -5.93 -8.63
N ARG A 62 7.63 -7.17 -8.87
CA ARG A 62 8.06 -7.59 -10.20
C ARG A 62 6.88 -7.55 -11.18
N GLY A 63 6.99 -6.72 -12.21
CA GLY A 63 5.99 -6.55 -13.26
C GLY A 63 6.34 -7.30 -14.54
N ASN A 64 5.35 -7.43 -15.43
CA ASN A 64 5.55 -8.02 -16.76
C ASN A 64 6.39 -7.11 -17.68
N MET A 65 6.44 -5.81 -17.36
CA MET A 65 7.09 -4.79 -18.18
C MET A 65 8.46 -4.35 -17.63
N ASP A 66 8.96 -4.97 -16.56
CA ASP A 66 10.20 -4.55 -15.90
C ASP A 66 11.42 -4.53 -16.84
N SER A 67 11.43 -5.34 -17.90
CA SER A 67 12.53 -5.37 -18.88
C SER A 67 12.64 -4.10 -19.73
N ILE A 68 11.57 -3.31 -19.82
CA ILE A 68 11.50 -2.09 -20.65
C ILE A 68 11.28 -0.82 -19.83
N LEU A 69 11.08 -0.96 -18.51
CA LEU A 69 10.88 0.17 -17.60
C LEU A 69 12.22 0.68 -17.05
N VAL A 70 12.22 1.95 -16.62
CA VAL A 70 13.41 2.61 -16.06
C VAL A 70 13.54 2.27 -14.57
N PHE A 71 14.73 1.91 -14.14
CA PHE A 71 15.01 1.67 -12.72
C PHE A 71 16.19 2.56 -12.24
N PRO A 72 16.18 3.02 -10.97
CA PRO A 72 15.13 2.79 -9.95
C PRO A 72 13.82 3.51 -10.30
N PHE A 73 12.72 3.14 -9.61
CA PHE A 73 11.39 3.73 -9.83
C PHE A 73 11.50 5.27 -9.81
N PRO A 74 11.22 5.96 -10.93
CA PRO A 74 11.64 7.36 -11.12
C PRO A 74 10.59 8.39 -10.71
N TYR A 75 9.44 7.95 -10.19
CA TYR A 75 8.31 8.83 -9.88
C TYR A 75 8.16 9.07 -8.38
N ASP A 76 7.63 10.23 -8.05
CA ASP A 76 7.27 10.56 -6.67
C ASP A 76 5.98 9.85 -6.26
N ILE A 77 5.91 9.48 -4.98
CA ILE A 77 4.71 8.94 -4.34
C ILE A 77 4.26 9.99 -3.32
N TYR A 78 3.09 10.56 -3.55
CA TYR A 78 2.47 11.60 -2.72
C TYR A 78 1.04 11.23 -2.33
#